data_AF-A0A7K0AB15-F1
#
_entry.id   AF-A0A7K0AB15-F1
#
_cell.length_a   1.000
_cell.length_b   1.000
_cell.length_c   1.000
_cell.angle_alpha   90.00
_cell.angle_beta   90.00
_cell.angle_gamma   90.00
#
_symmetry.space_group_name_H-M   'P 1'
#
loop_
_entity.id
_entity.type
_entity.pdbx_description
1 polymer ?
#
loop_
_entity_poly.entity_id
_entity_poly.type
_entity_poly.pdbx_seq_one_letter_code
_entity_poly.pdbx_strand_id
1 'polypeptide(L)'
;MWQQTAELLGSLLESLDPPPPPQAAVFTAHGQALTRSGIYKIVRRHAASLDDARTNRRVSPHIFRHTAAVHLLEVGGPEVSGQGPL
;
A
#
# COMPACT_ATOMS: atom_id res chain seq x y z
N MET A 1 -8.17 6.53 -2.93
CA MET A 1 -6.93 5.81 -2.58
C MET A 1 -6.64 4.67 -3.56
N TRP A 2 -7.50 3.66 -3.69
CA TRP A 2 -7.19 2.48 -4.52
C TRP A 2 -7.02 2.74 -6.02
N GLN A 3 -7.83 3.63 -6.58
CA GLN A 3 -7.70 4.03 -7.99
C GLN A 3 -6.34 4.66 -8.28
N GLN A 4 -5.90 5.61 -7.45
CA GLN A 4 -4.57 6.23 -7.56
C GLN A 4 -3.44 5.20 -7.43
N THR A 5 -3.58 4.22 -6.52
CA THR A 5 -2.58 3.14 -6.39
C THR A 5 -2.53 2.29 -7.66
N ALA A 6 -3.67 1.95 -8.26
CA ALA A 6 -3.73 1.18 -9.50
C ALA A 6 -3.13 1.96 -10.67
N GLU A 7 -3.40 3.26 -10.78
CA GLU A 7 -2.81 4.15 -11.78
C GLU A 7 -1.29 4.19 -11.67
N LEU A 8 -0.76 4.39 -10.45
CA LEU A 8 0.69 4.41 -10.20
C LEU A 8 1.37 3.07 -10.51
N LEU A 9 0.71 1.94 -10.21
CA LEU A 9 1.21 0.61 -10.58
C LEU A 9 1.21 0.42 -12.10
N GLY A 10 0.19 0.91 -12.80
CA GLY A 10 0.14 0.92 -14.26
C GLY A 10 1.30 1.69 -14.86
N SER A 11 1.51 2.94 -14.43
CA SER A 11 2.63 3.77 -14.89
C SER A 11 4.00 3.16 -14.56
N LEU A 12 4.13 2.47 -13.42
CA LEU A 12 5.35 1.73 -13.09
C LEU A 12 5.60 0.62 -14.11
N LEU A 13 4.59 -0.21 -14.39
CA LEU A 13 4.73 -1.33 -15.34
C LEU A 13 5.02 -0.85 -16.76
N GLU A 14 4.41 0.26 -17.19
CA GLU A 14 4.67 0.89 -18.48
C GLU A 14 6.09 1.47 -18.59
N SER A 15 6.66 1.92 -17.46
CA SER A 15 8.04 2.44 -17.43
C SER A 15 9.12 1.35 -17.53
N LEU A 16 8.74 0.08 -17.38
CA LEU A 16 9.67 -1.05 -17.51
C LEU A 16 9.80 -1.42 -18.99
N ASP A 17 10.94 -1.11 -19.59
CA ASP A 17 11.28 -1.47 -20.97
C ASP A 17 12.46 -2.47 -21.00
N PRO A 18 12.27 -3.71 -21.51
CA PRO A 18 11.02 -4.28 -22.04
C PRO A 18 10.00 -4.62 -20.93
N PRO A 19 8.70 -4.72 -21.27
CA PRO A 19 7.67 -5.07 -20.30
C PRO A 19 7.96 -6.43 -19.66
N PRO A 20 7.83 -6.55 -18.33
CA PRO A 20 8.17 -7.78 -17.62
C PRO A 20 7.21 -8.91 -18.00
N PRO A 21 7.67 -10.17 -18.04
CA PRO A 21 6.77 -11.31 -18.22
C PRO A 21 5.79 -11.40 -17.03
N PRO A 22 4.63 -12.04 -17.18
CA PRO A 22 3.59 -12.05 -16.13
C PRO A 22 4.05 -12.63 -14.78
N GLN A 23 5.09 -13.47 -14.76
CA GLN A 23 5.63 -14.08 -13.54
C GLN A 23 6.78 -13.29 -12.91
N ALA A 24 7.24 -12.20 -13.54
CA ALA A 24 8.31 -11.40 -12.99
C ALA A 24 7.83 -10.59 -11.77
N ALA A 25 8.77 -10.38 -10.84
CA ALA A 25 8.51 -9.51 -9.71
C ALA A 25 8.32 -8.06 -10.18
N VAL A 26 7.20 -7.45 -9.80
CA VAL A 26 6.89 -6.04 -10.10
C VAL A 26 7.89 -5.10 -9.42
N PHE A 27 8.27 -5.42 -8.19
CA PHE A 27 9.18 -4.62 -7.38
C PHE A 27 10.56 -5.28 -7.35
N THR A 28 11.53 -4.65 -8.00
CA THR A 28 12.92 -5.14 -8.07
C THR A 28 13.92 -4.10 -7.58
N ALA A 29 15.08 -4.58 -7.14
CA ALA A 29 16.27 -3.77 -6.91
C ALA A 29 17.46 -4.49 -7.55
N HIS A 30 18.21 -3.80 -8.41
CA HIS A 30 19.32 -4.39 -9.19
C HIS A 30 18.89 -5.65 -9.97
N GLY A 31 17.67 -5.64 -10.52
CA GLY A 31 17.12 -6.76 -11.29
C GLY A 31 16.69 -7.98 -10.47
N GLN A 32 16.70 -7.90 -9.14
CA GLN A 32 16.26 -8.99 -8.25
C GLN A 32 14.98 -8.61 -7.52
N ALA A 33 14.11 -9.59 -7.28
CA ALA A 33 12.88 -9.38 -6.52
C ALA A 33 13.17 -8.78 -5.13
N LEU A 34 12.42 -7.75 -4.75
CA LEU A 34 12.57 -7.14 -3.44
C LEU A 34 12.16 -8.12 -2.34
N THR A 35 13.03 -8.30 -1.35
CA THR A 35 12.71 -9.07 -0.16
C THR A 35 11.77 -8.29 0.75
N ARG A 36 11.11 -9.00 1.69
CA ARG A 36 10.33 -8.38 2.77
C ARG A 36 11.13 -7.28 3.50
N SER A 37 12.40 -7.54 3.80
CA SER A 37 13.29 -6.58 4.47
C SER A 37 13.63 -5.39 3.57
N GLY A 38 13.77 -5.63 2.25
CA GLY A 38 13.95 -4.56 1.26
C GLY A 38 12.74 -3.61 1.21
N ILE A 39 11.54 -4.16 1.11
CA ILE A 39 10.27 -3.40 1.16
C ILE A 39 10.19 -2.60 2.46
N TYR A 40 10.51 -3.22 3.60
CA TYR A 40 10.51 -2.55 4.90
C TYR A 40 11.43 -1.33 4.90
N LYS A 41 12.66 -1.47 4.38
CA LYS A 41 13.64 -0.37 4.30
C LYS A 41 13.14 0.78 3.43
N ILE A 42 12.56 0.48 2.25
CA ILE A 42 12.01 1.50 1.34
C ILE A 42 10.88 2.26 2.03
N VAL A 43 9.90 1.55 2.59
CA VAL A 43 8.77 2.18 3.31
C VAL A 43 9.26 3.04 4.47
N ARG A 44 10.20 2.53 5.29
CA ARG A 44 10.78 3.32 6.39
C ARG A 44 11.48 4.57 5.91
N ARG A 45 12.25 4.49 4.81
CA ARG A 45 12.97 5.63 4.26
C ARG A 45 12.03 6.74 3.82
N HIS A 46 10.96 6.40 3.10
CA HIS A 46 10.01 7.40 2.60
C HIS A 46 9.05 7.91 3.65
N ALA A 47 8.73 7.11 4.67
CA ALA A 47 7.81 7.49 5.74
C ALA A 47 8.51 8.07 6.97
N ALA A 48 9.84 8.19 6.99
CA ALA A 48 10.58 8.67 8.16
C ALA A 48 10.17 10.08 8.60
N SER A 49 9.81 10.96 7.65
CA SER A 49 9.32 12.31 7.94
C SER A 49 7.96 12.34 8.62
N LEU A 50 7.22 11.23 8.60
CA LEU A 50 5.91 11.09 9.22
C LEU A 50 6.00 10.50 10.63
N ASP A 51 7.20 10.18 11.11
CA ASP A 51 7.39 9.71 12.48
C ASP A 51 7.11 10.84 13.48
N ASP A 52 6.48 10.46 14.60
CA ASP A 52 6.26 11.36 15.71
C ASP A 52 7.13 10.94 16.89
N ALA A 53 8.21 11.69 17.10
CA ALA A 53 9.15 11.46 18.19
C ALA A 53 8.50 11.65 19.57
N ARG A 54 7.45 12.46 19.68
CA ARG A 54 6.76 12.74 20.95
C ARG A 54 5.87 11.58 21.39
N THR A 55 5.35 10.81 20.42
CA THR A 55 4.54 9.62 20.69
C THR A 55 5.30 8.31 20.52
N ASN A 56 6.59 8.38 20.18
CA ASN A 56 7.44 7.24 19.82
C ASN A 56 6.81 6.34 18.73
N ARG A 57 5.95 6.92 17.88
CA ARG A 57 5.27 6.21 16.80
C ARG A 57 6.09 6.31 15.53
N ARG A 58 6.40 5.14 14.96
CA ARG A 58 7.11 5.02 13.70
C ARG A 58 6.22 4.47 12.62
N VAL A 59 6.19 5.14 11.48
CA VAL A 59 5.47 4.63 10.32
C VAL A 59 6.24 3.45 9.74
N SER A 60 5.56 2.32 9.57
CA SER A 60 6.14 1.06 9.09
C SER A 60 5.11 0.32 8.22
N PRO A 61 5.53 -0.69 7.43
CA PRO A 61 4.60 -1.47 6.59
C PRO A 61 3.40 -2.06 7.34
N HIS A 62 3.59 -2.40 8.62
CA HIS A 62 2.52 -2.96 9.45
C HIS A 62 1.39 -1.95 9.72
N ILE A 63 1.74 -0.68 9.95
CA ILE A 63 0.77 0.39 10.16
C ILE A 63 0.01 0.69 8.87
N PHE A 64 0.70 0.75 7.73
CA PHE A 64 0.05 0.88 6.42
C PHE A 64 -0.99 -0.22 6.16
N ARG A 65 -0.64 -1.49 6.43
CA ARG A 65 -1.58 -2.60 6.28
C ARG A 65 -2.79 -2.47 7.20
N HIS A 66 -2.58 -2.08 8.46
CA HIS A 66 -3.66 -1.91 9.41
C HIS A 66 -4.61 -0.78 8.97
N THR A 67 -4.08 0.40 8.64
CA THR A 67 -4.88 1.54 8.18
C THR A 67 -5.65 1.21 6.90
N ALA A 68 -5.01 0.52 5.94
CA ALA A 68 -5.71 0.08 4.73
C ALA A 68 -6.87 -0.88 5.03
N ALA A 69 -6.68 -1.83 5.95
CA ALA A 69 -7.74 -2.75 6.36
C ALA A 69 -8.89 -2.02 7.07
N VAL A 70 -8.59 -1.09 7.97
CA VAL A 70 -9.60 -0.26 8.65
C VAL A 70 -10.37 0.59 7.64
N HIS A 71 -9.70 1.25 6.70
CA HIS A 71 -10.40 2.01 5.66
C HIS A 71 -11.28 1.15 4.77
N LEU A 72 -10.87 -0.08 4.45
CA LEU A 72 -11.74 -1.01 3.72
C LEU A 72 -13.00 -1.36 4.53
N LEU A 73 -12.89 -1.53 5.86
CA LEU A 73 -14.04 -1.77 6.74
C LEU A 73 -14.94 -0.55 6.88
N GLU A 74 -14.38 0.65 6.94
CA GLU A 74 -15.16 1.90 7.04
C GLU A 74 -15.93 2.20 5.74
N VAL A 75 -15.35 1.89 4.59
CA VAL A 75 -15.97 2.11 3.27
C VAL A 75 -16.94 0.96 2.90
N GLY A 76 -16.78 -0.23 3.51
CA GLY A 76 -17.59 -1.42 3.27
C GLY A 76 -18.42 -1.90 4.48
N GLY A 77 -18.60 -1.07 5.51
CA GLY A 77 -19.38 -1.42 6.71
C GLY A 77 -20.84 -1.75 6.37
N PRO A 78 -21.51 -2.63 7.15
CA PRO A 78 -22.74 -3.28 6.73
C PRO A 78 -23.80 -2.25 6.38
N GLU A 79 -24.44 -2.46 5.24
CA GLU A 79 -25.74 -1.88 4.92
C GLU A 79 -26.73 -2.31 6.02
N VAL A 80 -26.82 -1.53 7.10
CA VAL A 80 -27.90 -1.58 8.08
C VAL A 80 -29.04 -0.71 7.58
N SER A 81 -29.66 -1.09 6.46
CA SER A 81 -30.98 -0.60 6.09
C SER A 81 -32.03 -1.61 6.56
N GLY A 82 -32.21 -1.65 7.88
CA GLY A 82 -33.43 -2.18 8.50
C GLY A 82 -34.27 -1.03 9.07
N GLN A 83 -35.48 -0.88 8.53
CA GLN A 83 -36.73 -0.36 9.13
C GLN A 83 -37.27 1.05 8.75
N GLY A 84 -38.31 1.06 7.88
CA GLY A 84 -39.58 1.84 7.97
C GLY A 84 -39.59 3.35 7.69
N PRO A 85 -40.72 3.97 7.24
CA PRO A 85 -42.02 3.80 7.91
C PRO A 85 -43.29 3.68 7.03
N LEU A 86 -44.31 3.07 7.67
CA LEU A 86 -45.77 2.95 7.41
C LEU A 86 -46.24 2.25 6.12
#